data_AF-A0A924YUJ8-F1
#
_entry.id   AF-A0A924YUJ8-F1
#
_cell.length_a   1.000
_cell.length_b   1.000
_cell.length_c   1.000
_cell.angle_alpha   90.00
_cell.angle_beta   90.00
_cell.angle_gamma   90.00
#
_symmetry.space_group_name_H-M   'P 1'
#
loop_
_entity.id
_entity.type
_entity.pdbx_description
1 polymer ?
#
loop_
_entity_poly.entity_id
_entity_poly.type
_entity_poly.pdbx_seq_one_letter_code
_entity_poly.pdbx_strand_id
1 'polypeptide(L)'
;MNPLKLRPEDCSAFGQLVLQYLQENPQTNMSQLAKQVRISRAGLGWICLKRSGIEEETARRVAHAIGADMTKVARLVYENKLENLMKVGGLNYVAKLDNQSIKKPIPIGDAIAGLNSVFHAFHYVTRSVPEVEKPTDFQIYKQAFDIVKTQFLKDRKIPKT
;
A
#
# COMPACT_ATOMS: atom_id res chain seq x y z
N MET A 1 -19.91 18.51 15.82
CA MET A 1 -20.15 17.05 15.98
C MET A 1 -19.47 16.32 14.83
N ASN A 2 -18.48 15.47 15.13
CA ASN A 2 -17.51 14.94 14.15
C ASN A 2 -17.87 13.48 13.77
N PRO A 3 -18.60 13.22 12.67
CA PRO A 3 -19.42 12.00 12.61
C PRO A 3 -18.67 10.75 12.10
N LEU A 4 -17.34 10.68 12.19
CA LEU A 4 -16.59 9.47 11.85
C LEU A 4 -15.64 8.98 12.94
N LYS A 5 -15.34 9.76 14.00
CA LYS A 5 -14.45 9.39 15.13
C LYS A 5 -13.31 8.44 14.71
N LEU A 6 -12.66 8.71 13.57
CA LEU A 6 -11.53 7.90 13.14
C LEU A 6 -10.40 8.21 14.11
N ARG A 7 -10.07 7.22 14.93
CA ARG A 7 -8.97 7.37 15.86
C ARG A 7 -7.66 7.16 15.08
N PRO A 8 -6.64 8.01 15.26
CA PRO A 8 -5.37 7.89 14.54
C PRO A 8 -4.74 6.50 14.64
N GLU A 9 -4.94 5.79 15.75
CA GLU A 9 -4.45 4.44 15.98
C GLU A 9 -5.11 3.36 15.09
N ASP A 10 -6.32 3.60 14.61
CA ASP A 10 -7.06 2.68 13.72
C ASP A 10 -6.71 2.92 12.25
N CYS A 11 -6.04 4.04 11.95
CA CYS A 11 -5.73 4.48 10.59
C CYS A 11 -4.44 3.86 10.06
N SER A 12 -4.44 3.55 8.76
CA SER A 12 -3.20 3.26 8.02
C SER A 12 -2.34 4.51 7.97
N ALA A 13 -1.06 4.38 7.62
CA ALA A 13 -0.21 5.55 7.39
C ALA A 13 -0.76 6.49 6.29
N PHE A 14 -1.41 5.92 5.26
CA PHE A 14 -2.16 6.70 4.27
C PHE A 14 -3.38 7.41 4.90
N GLY A 15 -4.15 6.74 5.75
CA GLY A 15 -5.26 7.36 6.46
C GLY A 15 -4.83 8.48 7.40
N GLN A 16 -3.68 8.33 8.07
CA GLN A 16 -3.09 9.38 8.89
C GLN A 16 -2.73 10.62 8.06
N LEU A 17 -2.24 10.43 6.84
CA LEU A 17 -1.99 11.54 5.91
C LEU A 17 -3.29 12.31 5.57
N VAL A 18 -4.39 11.59 5.36
CA VAL A 18 -5.72 12.21 5.14
C VAL A 18 -6.20 12.95 6.38
N LEU A 19 -6.05 12.35 7.57
CA LEU A 19 -6.44 12.99 8.83
C LEU A 19 -5.62 14.25 9.11
N GLN A 20 -4.31 14.21 8.85
CA GLN A 20 -3.43 15.36 8.99
C GLN A 20 -3.88 16.51 8.08
N TYR A 21 -4.16 16.23 6.80
CA TYR A 21 -4.70 17.24 5.89
C TYR A 21 -5.97 17.90 6.43
N LEU A 22 -6.92 17.12 6.96
CA LEU A 22 -8.18 17.64 7.51
C LEU A 22 -7.96 18.46 8.79
N GLN A 23 -6.92 18.16 9.57
CA GLN A 23 -6.53 18.94 10.74
C GLN A 23 -5.91 20.28 10.34
N GLU A 24 -5.06 20.28 9.31
CA GLU A 24 -4.41 21.49 8.78
C GLU A 24 -5.35 22.38 7.96
N ASN A 25 -6.46 21.82 7.46
CA ASN A 25 -7.44 22.51 6.62
C ASN A 25 -8.84 22.47 7.25
N PRO A 26 -9.08 23.22 8.34
CA PRO A 26 -10.34 23.18 9.10
C PRO A 26 -11.59 23.57 8.28
N GLN A 27 -11.41 24.28 7.18
CA GLN A 27 -12.46 24.61 6.20
C GLN A 27 -12.95 23.40 5.38
N THR A 28 -12.19 22.30 5.37
CA THR A 28 -12.52 21.06 4.68
C THR A 28 -12.82 19.97 5.68
N ASN A 29 -14.05 19.47 5.67
CA ASN A 29 -14.46 18.29 6.44
C ASN A 29 -14.48 17.02 5.58
N MET A 30 -14.62 15.88 6.25
CA MET A 30 -14.62 14.56 5.62
C MET A 30 -15.68 14.41 4.51
N SER A 31 -16.85 15.03 4.64
CA SER A 31 -17.90 14.99 3.61
C SER A 31 -17.52 15.80 2.38
N GLN A 32 -16.89 16.97 2.57
CA GLN A 32 -16.42 17.82 1.49
C GLN A 32 -15.28 17.15 0.72
N LEU A 33 -14.29 16.60 1.43
CA LEU A 33 -13.20 15.85 0.80
C LEU A 33 -13.73 14.63 0.03
N ALA A 34 -14.66 13.86 0.62
CA ALA A 34 -15.26 12.70 -0.05
C ALA A 34 -15.97 13.09 -1.35
N LYS A 35 -16.68 14.23 -1.35
CA LYS A 35 -17.31 14.79 -2.54
C LYS A 35 -16.29 15.19 -3.60
N GLN A 36 -15.18 15.84 -3.20
CA GLN A 36 -14.10 16.25 -4.11
C GLN A 36 -13.45 15.05 -4.79
N VAL A 37 -13.21 13.97 -4.05
CA VAL A 37 -12.59 12.73 -4.58
C VAL A 37 -13.60 11.77 -5.21
N ARG A 38 -14.89 12.16 -5.24
CA ARG A 38 -16.02 11.41 -5.82
C ARG A 38 -16.19 10.00 -5.23
N ILE A 39 -16.17 9.90 -3.91
CA ILE A 39 -16.54 8.67 -3.17
C ILE A 39 -17.51 9.01 -2.04
N SER A 40 -18.16 8.00 -1.46
CA SER A 40 -19.00 8.23 -0.29
C SER A 40 -18.16 8.61 0.92
N ARG A 41 -18.74 9.38 1.85
CA ARG A 41 -18.09 9.72 3.11
C ARG A 41 -17.68 8.47 3.91
N ALA A 42 -18.52 7.44 3.90
CA ALA A 42 -18.21 6.14 4.52
C ALA A 42 -17.05 5.45 3.80
N GLY A 43 -17.00 5.52 2.46
CA GLY A 43 -15.88 5.02 1.66
C GLY A 43 -14.57 5.73 1.99
N LEU A 44 -14.59 7.07 2.10
CA LEU A 44 -13.42 7.84 2.53
C LEU A 44 -12.99 7.43 3.96
N GLY A 45 -13.96 7.16 4.85
CA GLY A 45 -13.66 6.65 6.19
C GLY A 45 -13.02 5.27 6.15
N TRP A 46 -13.54 4.38 5.32
CA TRP A 46 -13.02 3.02 5.18
C TRP A 46 -11.59 3.01 4.64
N ILE A 47 -11.26 3.78 3.60
CA ILE A 47 -9.89 3.80 3.04
C ILE A 47 -8.84 4.34 4.02
N CYS A 48 -9.25 5.10 5.04
CA CYS A 48 -8.32 5.58 6.06
C CYS A 48 -7.89 4.47 7.03
N LEU A 49 -8.64 3.38 7.16
CA LEU A 49 -8.35 2.32 8.13
C LEU A 49 -7.18 1.42 7.72
N LYS A 50 -6.45 0.87 8.69
CA LYS A 50 -5.37 -0.11 8.48
C LYS A 50 -5.80 -1.28 7.59
N ARG A 51 -7.02 -1.77 7.76
CA ARG A 51 -7.53 -2.96 7.05
C ARG A 51 -8.09 -2.67 5.65
N SER A 52 -7.94 -1.45 5.16
CA SER A 52 -8.51 -1.07 3.87
C SER A 52 -7.65 -1.57 2.70
N GLY A 53 -8.35 -2.08 1.69
CA GLY A 53 -7.78 -2.36 0.37
C GLY A 53 -8.14 -1.22 -0.58
N ILE A 54 -7.41 -0.13 -0.52
CA ILE A 54 -7.65 1.01 -1.42
C ILE A 54 -7.18 0.69 -2.84
N GLU A 55 -8.03 1.02 -3.81
CA GLU A 55 -7.68 0.98 -5.23
C GLU A 55 -6.78 2.15 -5.61
N GLU A 56 -5.84 1.91 -6.53
CA GLU A 56 -4.84 2.89 -6.96
C GLU A 56 -5.49 4.18 -7.47
N GLU A 57 -6.55 4.08 -8.27
CA GLU A 57 -7.25 5.26 -8.78
C GLU A 57 -7.84 6.12 -7.65
N THR A 58 -8.43 5.48 -6.65
CA THR A 58 -8.98 6.18 -5.49
C THR A 58 -7.87 6.81 -4.65
N ALA A 59 -6.74 6.11 -4.45
CA ALA A 59 -5.57 6.67 -3.77
C ALA A 59 -5.02 7.91 -4.48
N ARG A 60 -4.91 7.86 -5.81
CA ARG A 60 -4.46 9.02 -6.63
C ARG A 60 -5.41 10.21 -6.53
N ARG A 61 -6.73 9.97 -6.61
CA ARG A 61 -7.72 11.06 -6.48
C ARG A 61 -7.61 11.74 -5.12
N VAL A 62 -7.44 10.96 -4.05
CA VAL A 62 -7.24 11.49 -2.70
C VAL A 62 -5.92 12.23 -2.59
N ALA A 63 -4.82 11.65 -3.08
CA ALA A 63 -3.50 12.29 -3.09
C ALA A 63 -3.53 13.67 -3.77
N HIS A 64 -4.16 13.74 -4.94
CA HIS A 64 -4.33 14.99 -5.67
C HIS A 64 -5.18 16.00 -4.88
N ALA A 65 -6.29 15.55 -4.29
CA ALA A 65 -7.18 16.43 -3.53
C ALA A 65 -6.51 17.03 -2.28
N ILE A 66 -5.59 16.29 -1.65
CA ILE A 66 -4.87 16.74 -0.45
C ILE A 66 -3.48 17.32 -0.75
N GLY A 67 -3.10 17.42 -2.03
CA GLY A 67 -1.77 17.93 -2.43
C GLY A 67 -0.60 17.04 -1.98
N ALA A 68 -0.82 15.74 -1.80
CA ALA A 68 0.22 14.82 -1.37
C ALA A 68 1.10 14.34 -2.54
N ASP A 69 2.37 14.12 -2.23
CA ASP A 69 3.33 13.49 -3.14
C ASP A 69 2.86 12.09 -3.57
N MET A 70 2.80 11.87 -4.88
CA MET A 70 2.25 10.63 -5.46
C MET A 70 3.13 9.42 -5.16
N THR A 71 4.45 9.59 -5.14
CA THR A 71 5.42 8.54 -4.78
C THR A 71 5.20 8.07 -3.35
N LYS A 72 5.09 9.02 -2.42
CA LYS A 72 4.81 8.76 -1.01
C LYS A 72 3.46 8.04 -0.86
N VAL A 73 2.41 8.49 -1.55
CA VAL A 73 1.10 7.83 -1.45
C VAL A 73 1.15 6.41 -2.00
N ALA A 74 1.79 6.20 -3.16
CA ALA A 74 1.97 4.86 -3.72
C ALA A 74 2.65 3.95 -2.69
N ARG A 75 3.79 4.37 -2.12
CA ARG A 75 4.50 3.64 -1.07
C ARG A 75 3.58 3.23 0.08
N LEU A 76 2.87 4.20 0.68
CA LEU A 76 2.01 3.96 1.85
C LEU A 76 0.87 2.98 1.52
N VAL A 77 0.32 3.02 0.30
CA VAL A 77 -0.74 2.11 -0.13
C VAL A 77 -0.24 0.66 -0.20
N TYR A 78 0.93 0.41 -0.79
CA TYR A 78 1.45 -0.95 -0.93
C TYR A 78 2.09 -1.50 0.34
N GLU A 79 2.68 -0.65 1.18
CA GLU A 79 3.08 -1.02 2.54
C GLU A 79 1.85 -1.51 3.33
N ASN A 80 0.74 -0.77 3.30
CA ASN A 80 -0.51 -1.18 3.97
C ASN A 80 -1.08 -2.50 3.39
N LYS A 81 -0.94 -2.74 2.08
CA LYS A 81 -1.33 -4.02 1.47
C LYS A 81 -0.50 -5.19 2.03
N LEU A 82 0.81 -5.02 2.25
CA LEU A 82 1.65 -6.05 2.88
C LEU A 82 1.26 -6.28 4.34
N GLU A 83 1.02 -5.21 5.10
CA GLU A 83 0.56 -5.32 6.49
C GLU A 83 -0.75 -6.10 6.60
N ASN A 84 -1.67 -5.88 5.65
CA ASN A 84 -2.93 -6.62 5.59
C ASN A 84 -2.73 -8.09 5.26
N LEU A 85 -1.80 -8.41 4.35
CA LEU A 85 -1.46 -9.80 4.04
C LEU A 85 -0.84 -10.52 5.24
N MET A 86 0.05 -9.85 5.99
CA MET A 86 0.62 -10.41 7.23
C MET A 86 -0.49 -10.80 8.22
N LYS A 87 -1.53 -9.97 8.36
CA LYS A 87 -2.64 -10.23 9.31
C LYS A 87 -3.57 -11.37 8.88
N VAL A 88 -3.72 -11.63 7.58
CA VAL A 88 -4.68 -12.63 7.05
C VAL A 88 -4.11 -14.05 7.04
N GLY A 89 -2.81 -14.21 6.80
CA GLY A 89 -2.20 -15.54 6.68
C GLY A 89 -0.71 -15.62 6.99
N GLY A 90 -0.12 -14.54 7.49
CA GLY A 90 1.32 -14.40 7.68
C GLY A 90 2.09 -14.26 6.36
N LEU A 91 3.24 -13.61 6.42
CA LEU A 91 4.22 -13.61 5.33
C LEU A 91 5.18 -14.76 5.60
N ASN A 92 5.36 -15.67 4.64
CA ASN A 92 6.19 -16.85 4.80
C ASN A 92 7.03 -17.13 3.55
N TYR A 93 8.32 -17.38 3.75
CA TYR A 93 9.17 -17.96 2.71
C TYR A 93 9.09 -19.48 2.78
N VAL A 94 8.99 -20.12 1.61
CA VAL A 94 9.02 -21.59 1.48
C VAL A 94 10.31 -21.99 0.77
N ALA A 95 11.16 -22.72 1.47
CA ALA A 95 12.38 -23.31 0.92
C ALA A 95 12.22 -24.84 0.81
N LYS A 96 12.76 -25.43 -0.25
CA LYS A 96 12.99 -26.88 -0.31
C LYS A 96 14.44 -27.17 0.08
N LEU A 97 14.64 -27.98 1.11
CA LEU A 97 15.95 -28.50 1.51
C LEU A 97 15.78 -30.01 1.68
N ASP A 98 16.56 -30.82 0.95
CA ASP A 98 16.59 -32.28 1.08
C ASP A 98 15.19 -32.94 1.08
N ASN A 99 14.36 -32.63 0.08
CA ASN A 99 12.96 -33.07 -0.06
C ASN A 99 11.99 -32.63 1.04
N GLN A 100 12.44 -31.86 2.03
CA GLN A 100 11.59 -31.25 3.04
C GLN A 100 11.26 -29.81 2.66
N SER A 101 9.99 -29.42 2.83
CA SER A 101 9.55 -28.03 2.62
C SER A 101 9.54 -27.31 3.96
N ILE A 102 10.38 -26.30 4.10
CA ILE A 102 10.49 -25.47 5.31
C ILE A 102 9.74 -24.17 5.05
N LYS A 103 8.75 -23.88 5.91
CA LYS A 103 8.03 -22.60 5.93
C LYS A 103 8.60 -21.74 7.06
N LYS A 104 9.14 -20.57 6.73
CA LYS A 104 9.66 -19.61 7.72
C LYS A 104 8.86 -18.30 7.65
N PRO A 105 8.41 -17.77 8.81
CA PRO A 105 7.75 -16.47 8.84
C PRO A 105 8.75 -15.37 8.49
N ILE A 106 8.27 -14.34 7.81
CA ILE A 106 9.04 -13.15 7.46
C ILE A 106 8.49 -11.96 8.25
N PRO A 107 9.34 -11.24 8.99
CA PRO A 107 8.96 -9.98 9.60
C PRO A 107 8.40 -8.99 8.56
N ILE A 108 7.33 -8.26 8.91
CA ILE A 108 6.76 -7.26 8.01
C ILE A 108 7.78 -6.18 7.60
N GLY A 109 8.69 -5.81 8.50
CA GLY A 109 9.76 -4.86 8.20
C GLY A 109 10.64 -5.32 7.03
N ASP A 110 10.97 -6.60 6.98
CA ASP A 110 11.79 -7.18 5.91
C ASP A 110 11.02 -7.22 4.58
N ALA A 111 9.71 -7.52 4.62
CA ALA A 111 8.88 -7.50 3.43
C ALA A 111 8.70 -6.07 2.87
N ILE A 112 8.55 -5.07 3.74
CA ILE A 112 8.51 -3.64 3.37
C ILE A 112 9.88 -3.21 2.81
N ALA A 113 10.98 -3.63 3.44
CA ALA A 113 12.32 -3.35 2.92
C ALA A 113 12.54 -3.97 1.54
N GLY A 114 12.06 -5.20 1.32
CA GLY A 114 12.07 -5.86 0.01
C GLY A 114 11.25 -5.10 -1.03
N LEU A 115 10.05 -4.64 -0.69
CA LEU A 115 9.20 -3.81 -1.55
C LEU A 115 9.93 -2.54 -2.01
N ASN A 116 10.50 -1.80 -1.05
CA ASN A 116 11.20 -0.55 -1.32
C ASN A 116 12.50 -0.80 -2.12
N SER A 117 13.20 -1.90 -1.86
CA SER A 117 14.40 -2.27 -2.61
C SER A 117 14.09 -2.56 -4.09
N VAL A 118 13.01 -3.30 -4.36
CA VAL A 118 12.58 -3.58 -5.75
C VAL A 118 12.14 -2.29 -6.45
N PHE A 119 11.40 -1.42 -5.75
CA PHE A 119 11.03 -0.09 -6.26
C PHE A 119 12.27 0.73 -6.66
N HIS A 120 13.28 0.82 -5.79
CA HIS A 120 14.51 1.56 -6.10
C HIS A 120 15.31 0.93 -7.25
N ALA A 121 15.34 -0.40 -7.33
CA ALA A 121 15.98 -1.09 -8.44
C ALA A 121 15.30 -0.75 -9.78
N PHE A 122 13.96 -0.68 -9.81
CA PHE A 122 13.22 -0.23 -10.99
C PHE A 122 13.60 1.19 -11.40
N HIS A 123 13.61 2.15 -10.47
CA HIS A 123 14.03 3.52 -10.79
C HIS A 123 15.47 3.61 -11.28
N TYR A 124 16.36 2.80 -10.71
CA TYR A 124 17.75 2.76 -11.13
C TYR A 124 17.89 2.31 -12.58
N VAL A 125 17.19 1.24 -12.98
CA VAL A 125 17.29 0.72 -14.36
C VAL A 125 16.51 1.57 -15.37
N THR A 126 15.47 2.28 -14.96
CA THR A 126 14.69 3.16 -15.84
C THR A 126 15.21 4.59 -15.92
N ARG A 127 16.36 4.91 -15.29
CA ARG A 127 16.92 6.28 -15.26
C ARG A 127 17.17 6.88 -16.65
N SER A 128 17.47 6.05 -17.65
CA SER A 128 17.73 6.46 -19.04
C SER A 128 16.48 6.47 -19.91
N VAL A 129 15.33 6.01 -19.40
CA VAL A 129 14.06 6.01 -20.14
C VAL A 129 13.49 7.44 -20.11
N PRO A 130 12.92 7.94 -21.22
CA PRO A 130 12.23 9.24 -21.23
C PRO A 130 11.08 9.28 -20.22
N GLU A 131 10.88 10.42 -19.54
CA GLU A 131 9.85 10.57 -18.49
C GLU A 131 8.43 10.18 -18.95
N VAL A 132 8.07 10.48 -20.21
CA VAL A 132 6.75 10.14 -20.77
C VAL A 132 6.53 8.64 -20.99
N GLU A 133 7.62 7.87 -21.03
CA GLU A 133 7.62 6.41 -21.19
C GLU A 133 7.82 5.69 -19.84
N LYS A 134 8.21 6.41 -18.78
CA LYS A 134 8.44 5.81 -17.47
C LYS A 134 7.11 5.32 -16.88
N PRO A 135 7.08 4.09 -16.33
CA PRO A 135 5.97 3.68 -15.50
C PRO A 135 5.81 4.64 -14.32
N THR A 136 4.57 4.95 -13.97
CA THR A 136 4.26 5.73 -12.77
C THR A 136 4.69 4.97 -11.51
N ASP A 137 5.00 5.69 -10.43
CA ASP A 137 5.40 5.07 -9.17
C ASP A 137 4.35 4.10 -8.60
N PHE A 138 3.06 4.36 -8.85
CA PHE A 138 2.00 3.40 -8.54
C PHE A 138 2.18 2.08 -9.29
N GLN A 139 2.48 2.13 -10.59
CA GLN A 139 2.74 0.92 -11.38
C GLN A 139 4.00 0.20 -10.91
N ILE A 140 5.07 0.93 -10.58
CA ILE A 140 6.31 0.34 -10.07
C ILE A 140 6.08 -0.33 -8.71
N TYR A 141 5.45 0.36 -7.76
CA TYR A 141 5.12 -0.25 -6.47
C TYR A 141 4.16 -1.43 -6.60
N LYS A 142 3.24 -1.41 -7.56
CA LYS A 142 2.39 -2.58 -7.88
C LYS A 142 3.22 -3.79 -8.27
N GLN A 143 4.12 -3.62 -9.23
CA GLN A 143 4.99 -4.69 -9.70
C GLN A 143 5.91 -5.19 -8.58
N ALA A 144 6.50 -4.26 -7.82
CA ALA A 144 7.32 -4.59 -6.66
C ALA A 144 6.53 -5.40 -5.62
N PHE A 145 5.30 -4.98 -5.32
CA PHE A 145 4.40 -5.69 -4.42
C PHE A 145 4.07 -7.10 -4.92
N ASP A 146 3.76 -7.26 -6.20
CA ASP A 146 3.45 -8.57 -6.79
C ASP A 146 4.65 -9.51 -6.78
N ILE A 147 5.87 -8.98 -6.97
CA ILE A 147 7.13 -9.73 -6.83
C ILE A 147 7.29 -10.20 -5.38
N VAL A 148 7.26 -9.28 -4.42
CA VAL A 148 7.42 -9.55 -2.98
C VAL A 148 6.36 -10.55 -2.51
N LYS A 149 5.08 -10.32 -2.86
CA LYS A 149 3.97 -11.23 -2.58
C LYS A 149 4.23 -12.61 -3.17
N THR A 150 4.70 -12.71 -4.41
CA THR A 150 4.94 -14.02 -5.04
C THR A 150 6.06 -14.80 -4.33
N GLN A 151 7.09 -14.12 -3.84
CA GLN A 151 8.19 -14.76 -3.11
C GLN A 151 7.83 -15.14 -1.67
N PHE A 152 6.98 -14.34 -1.01
CA PHE A 152 6.72 -14.45 0.44
C PHE A 152 5.30 -14.90 0.81
N LEU A 153 4.44 -15.16 -0.16
CA LEU A 153 3.04 -15.55 0.11
C LEU A 153 2.56 -16.75 -0.70
N LYS A 154 3.41 -17.35 -1.54
CA LYS A 154 3.05 -18.63 -2.14
C LYS A 154 3.28 -19.74 -1.11
N ASP A 155 2.17 -20.23 -0.55
CA ASP A 155 1.95 -21.68 -0.47
C ASP A 155 2.10 -22.20 -1.90
N ARG A 156 3.35 -22.36 -2.38
CA ARG A 156 3.58 -23.12 -3.60
C ARG A 156 2.98 -24.48 -3.26
N LYS A 157 1.85 -24.83 -3.89
CA LYS A 157 1.50 -26.23 -4.08
C LYS A 157 2.78 -26.84 -4.62
N ILE A 158 3.49 -27.55 -3.75
CA ILE A 158 4.71 -28.24 -4.11
C ILE A 158 4.29 -29.10 -5.30
N PRO A 159 4.88 -28.92 -6.49
CA PRO A 159 4.59 -29.81 -7.59
C PRO A 159 4.83 -31.22 -7.04
N LYS A 160 3.77 -32.04 -7.01
CA LYS A 160 3.93 -33.47 -6.76
C LYS A 160 4.69 -33.99 -7.98
N THR A 161 6.00 -34.09 -7.82
CA THR A 161 6.85 -34.94 -8.67
C THR A 161 6.55 -36.39 -8.33
#